data_AF-A0A950Q4N6-F1
#
_entry.id   AF-A0A950Q4N6-F1
#
_cell.length_a   1.000
_cell.length_b   1.000
_cell.length_c   1.000
_cell.angle_alpha   90.00
_cell.angle_beta   90.00
_cell.angle_gamma   90.00
#
_symmetry.space_group_name_H-M   'P 1'
#
loop_
_entity.id
_entity.type
_entity.pdbx_description
1 polymer ?
#
loop_
_entity_poly.entity_id
_entity_poly.type
_entity_poly.pdbx_seq_one_letter_code
_entity_poly.pdbx_strand_id
1 'polypeptide(L)'
;VGSAALAGLFPLAGFWSKDEILLGADKGGYPLFLWVGVIGAFMTAAYMTRACYMIFWGEYRGEGHPHEAPPSMAWPMRLLAVGAVAAGWLSAFGIHDFPTWVHFDVAGVTREVVHEYAFSLPLATISLAVALIGVGVGYGYYFANKGPHGLTKRNGLARAGYHFLEEKYFLDKIYINGIIRTIQYPIARGMYWFDQHIIDGFVNGVAFVSRKVSGFVYDVIDQKVVDGAVNGAGFTAEESGGLLRYIQTGRVQQYAAVLFGAAAMFGLILVLTTA
;
A
#
# COMPACT_ATOMS: atom_id res chain seq x y z
N VAL A 1 21.89 15.55 20.88
CA VAL A 1 21.49 14.74 22.07
C VAL A 1 21.22 13.29 21.68
N GLY A 2 20.22 12.99 20.84
CA GLY A 2 19.89 11.61 20.45
C GLY A 2 21.07 10.78 19.94
N SER A 3 21.85 11.29 18.98
CA SER A 3 23.03 10.60 18.46
C SER A 3 24.11 10.34 19.51
N ALA A 4 24.31 11.26 20.45
CA ALA A 4 25.29 11.11 21.53
C ALA A 4 24.81 10.10 22.58
N ALA A 5 23.50 10.07 22.88
CA ALA A 5 22.91 9.07 23.76
C ALA A 5 23.02 7.68 23.14
N LEU A 6 22.67 7.54 21.86
CA LEU A 6 22.80 6.27 21.13
C LEU A 6 24.26 5.82 20.98
N ALA A 7 25.21 6.75 20.79
CA ALA A 7 26.63 6.43 20.77
C ALA A 7 27.15 5.90 22.13
N GLY A 8 26.43 6.13 23.22
CA GLY A 8 26.83 5.70 24.57
C GLY A 8 27.79 6.66 25.25
N LEU A 9 27.70 7.97 24.95
CA LEU A 9 28.57 8.97 25.57
C LEU A 9 28.06 9.35 26.97
N PHE A 10 28.97 9.32 27.94
CA PHE A 10 28.71 9.85 29.28
C PHE A 10 28.37 11.35 29.19
N PRO A 11 27.35 11.86 29.90
CA PRO A 11 26.53 11.22 30.95
C PRO A 11 25.12 10.78 30.50
N LEU A 12 24.90 10.56 29.20
CA LEU A 12 23.55 10.34 28.65
C LEU A 12 23.02 8.93 28.94
N ALA A 13 21.70 8.75 28.86
CA ALA A 13 21.02 7.48 29.23
C ALA A 13 21.60 6.23 28.53
N GLY A 14 22.03 6.36 27.27
CA GLY A 14 22.57 5.22 26.52
C GLY A 14 23.96 4.77 26.96
N PHE A 15 24.69 5.54 27.78
CA PHE A 15 25.92 5.06 28.42
C PHE A 15 25.59 3.97 29.45
N TRP A 16 24.66 4.27 30.37
CA TRP A 16 24.26 3.37 31.45
C TRP A 16 23.61 2.09 30.91
N SER A 17 22.65 2.23 29.99
CA SER A 17 21.97 1.07 29.39
C SER A 17 22.91 0.15 28.59
N LYS A 18 23.94 0.70 27.92
CA LYS A 18 24.93 -0.13 27.21
C LYS A 18 25.92 -0.80 28.16
N ASP A 19 26.35 -0.11 29.21
CA ASP A 19 27.26 -0.67 30.22
C ASP A 19 26.64 -1.89 30.91
N GLU A 20 25.36 -1.80 31.29
CA GLU A 20 24.62 -2.92 31.91
C GLU A 20 24.56 -4.16 31.02
N ILE A 21 24.29 -4.00 29.72
CA ILE A 21 24.23 -5.14 28.78
C ILE A 21 25.61 -5.77 28.59
N LEU A 22 26.67 -4.96 28.45
CA LEU A 22 28.03 -5.48 28.31
C LEU A 22 28.49 -6.19 29.60
N LEU A 23 28.13 -5.64 30.76
CA LEU A 23 28.43 -6.20 32.06
C LEU A 23 27.69 -7.52 32.29
N GLY A 24 26.43 -7.60 31.84
CA GLY A 24 25.66 -8.83 31.81
C GLY A 24 26.29 -9.90 30.92
N ALA A 25 26.83 -9.53 29.76
CA ALA A 25 27.53 -10.46 28.88
C ALA A 25 28.86 -10.95 29.47
N ASP A 26 29.61 -10.09 30.16
CA ASP A 26 30.87 -10.45 30.83
C ASP A 26 30.63 -11.47 31.94
N LYS A 27 29.75 -11.10 32.88
CA LYS A 27 29.51 -11.88 34.08
C LYS A 27 28.59 -13.08 33.85
N GLY A 28 27.78 -13.07 32.80
CA GLY A 28 27.03 -14.22 32.31
C GLY A 28 27.88 -15.25 31.55
N GLY A 29 29.18 -15.01 31.35
CA GLY A 29 30.07 -15.96 30.69
C GLY A 29 29.87 -16.04 29.18
N TYR A 30 29.42 -14.96 28.56
CA TYR A 30 29.12 -14.85 27.11
C TYR A 30 30.17 -13.99 26.38
N PRO A 31 31.45 -14.42 26.31
CA PRO A 31 32.54 -13.57 25.80
C PRO A 31 32.36 -13.19 24.33
N LEU A 32 31.77 -14.06 23.51
CA LEU A 32 31.48 -13.76 22.10
C LEU A 32 30.52 -12.57 21.98
N PHE A 33 29.44 -12.57 22.76
CA PHE A 33 28.44 -11.50 22.74
C PHE A 33 28.99 -10.19 23.30
N LEU A 34 29.88 -10.26 24.30
CA LEU A 34 30.61 -9.09 24.78
C LEU A 34 31.43 -8.44 23.66
N TRP A 35 32.25 -9.21 22.94
CA TRP A 35 33.06 -8.67 21.85
C TRP A 35 32.22 -8.11 20.71
N VAL A 36 31.13 -8.79 20.35
CA VAL A 36 30.17 -8.28 19.36
C VAL A 36 29.54 -6.97 19.84
N GLY A 37 29.19 -6.86 21.12
CA GLY A 37 28.66 -5.64 21.73
C GLY A 37 29.66 -4.48 21.71
N VAL A 38 30.93 -4.73 22.05
CA VAL A 38 32.00 -3.72 22.04
C VAL A 38 32.28 -3.24 20.62
N ILE A 39 32.39 -4.15 19.65
CA ILE A 39 32.54 -3.80 18.22
C ILE A 39 31.31 -3.02 17.73
N GLY A 40 30.12 -3.45 18.13
CA GLY A 40 28.87 -2.76 17.85
C GLY A 40 28.83 -1.34 18.41
N ALA A 41 29.34 -1.12 19.62
CA ALA A 41 29.44 0.21 20.23
C ALA A 41 30.37 1.14 19.42
N PHE A 42 31.56 0.65 19.03
CA PHE A 42 32.47 1.37 18.13
C PHE A 42 31.80 1.73 16.80
N MET A 43 31.23 0.75 16.12
CA MET A 43 30.57 0.95 14.83
C MET A 43 29.41 1.94 14.97
N THR A 44 28.66 1.88 16.07
CA THR A 44 27.56 2.79 16.38
C THR A 44 28.00 4.23 16.50
N ALA A 45 29.02 4.47 17.29
CA ALA A 45 29.60 5.81 17.41
C ALA A 45 30.13 6.33 16.08
N ALA A 46 30.81 5.49 15.29
CA ALA A 46 31.35 5.86 13.98
C ALA A 46 30.24 6.19 12.95
N TYR A 47 29.23 5.34 12.80
CA TYR A 47 28.17 5.58 11.81
C TYR A 47 27.24 6.74 12.22
N MET A 48 26.99 6.96 13.51
CA MET A 48 26.21 8.11 13.97
C MET A 48 26.96 9.42 13.74
N THR A 49 28.27 9.44 13.95
CA THR A 49 29.13 10.60 13.64
C THR A 49 29.08 10.90 12.14
N ARG A 50 29.19 9.87 11.29
CA ARG A 50 28.99 9.98 9.84
C ARG A 50 27.63 10.58 9.48
N ALA A 51 26.54 10.05 10.07
CA ALA A 51 25.19 10.50 9.77
C ALA A 51 24.98 11.97 10.14
N CYS A 52 25.42 12.38 11.35
CA CYS A 52 25.35 13.77 11.78
C CYS A 52 26.16 14.69 10.86
N TYR A 53 27.37 14.29 10.45
CA TYR A 53 28.15 15.07 9.49
C TYR A 53 27.40 15.26 8.18
N MET A 54 26.97 14.17 7.54
CA MET A 54 26.33 14.24 6.22
C MET A 54 25.02 15.06 6.21
N ILE A 55 24.29 15.08 7.33
CA ILE A 55 23.00 15.79 7.43
C ILE A 55 23.21 17.28 7.73
N PHE A 56 24.10 17.63 8.68
CA PHE A 56 24.19 19.01 9.19
C PHE A 56 25.39 19.81 8.64
N TRP A 57 26.50 19.14 8.34
CA TRP A 57 27.74 19.78 7.88
C TRP A 57 28.11 19.43 6.44
N GLY A 58 27.44 18.44 5.84
CA GLY A 58 27.61 18.07 4.45
C GLY A 58 26.94 19.05 3.49
N GLU A 59 27.26 18.92 2.20
CA GLU A 59 26.61 19.68 1.14
C GLU A 59 25.13 19.27 1.02
N TYR A 60 24.24 20.26 0.97
CA TYR A 60 22.81 20.03 0.77
C TYR A 60 22.54 19.46 -0.64
N ARG A 61 21.77 18.38 -0.72
CA ARG A 61 21.47 17.63 -1.96
C ARG A 61 19.98 17.59 -2.32
N GLY A 62 19.16 18.44 -1.71
CA GLY A 62 17.72 18.50 -1.96
C GLY A 62 17.31 19.59 -2.94
N GLU A 63 16.04 19.59 -3.35
CA GLU A 63 15.48 20.52 -4.35
C GLU A 63 14.68 21.69 -3.73
N GLY A 64 14.69 21.85 -2.39
CA GLY A 64 13.88 22.86 -1.69
C GLY A 64 14.68 23.74 -0.74
N HIS A 65 14.03 24.77 -0.18
CA HIS A 65 14.61 25.58 0.89
C HIS A 65 14.33 24.94 2.25
N PRO A 66 15.36 24.55 3.02
CA PRO A 66 15.17 24.02 4.36
C PRO A 66 14.48 25.04 5.26
N HIS A 67 13.42 24.62 5.93
CA HIS A 67 12.77 25.41 6.97
C HIS A 67 12.76 24.62 8.28
N GLU A 68 12.66 25.34 9.39
CA GLU A 68 12.57 24.73 10.71
C GLU A 68 11.28 23.92 10.90
N ALA A 69 11.34 22.93 11.79
CA ALA A 69 10.19 22.08 12.08
C ALA A 69 9.10 22.88 12.82
N PRO A 70 7.81 22.68 12.48
CA PRO A 70 6.72 23.35 13.18
C PRO A 70 6.69 22.95 14.67
N PRO A 71 6.15 23.80 15.57
CA PRO A 71 6.15 23.54 17.00
C PRO A 71 5.53 22.20 17.41
N SER A 72 4.55 21.71 16.65
CA SER A 72 3.89 20.41 16.88
C SER A 72 4.83 19.21 16.75
N MET A 73 5.90 19.31 15.96
CA MET A 73 6.94 18.28 15.84
C MET A 73 8.13 18.58 16.76
N ALA A 74 8.49 19.85 16.91
CA ALA A 74 9.66 20.27 17.69
C ALA A 74 9.51 20.02 19.20
N TRP A 75 8.32 20.25 19.77
CA TRP A 75 8.09 20.08 21.21
C TRP A 75 8.27 18.63 21.69
N PRO A 76 7.65 17.61 21.04
CA PRO A 76 7.89 16.21 21.38
C PRO A 76 9.39 15.84 21.33
N MET A 77 10.12 16.27 20.29
CA MET A 77 11.55 15.98 20.16
C MET A 77 12.39 16.61 21.28
N ARG A 78 12.08 17.85 21.68
CA ARG A 78 12.77 18.54 22.78
C ARG A 78 12.51 17.85 24.11
N LEU A 79 11.26 17.47 24.38
CA LEU A 79 10.88 16.75 25.59
C LEU A 79 11.64 15.42 25.70
N LEU A 80 11.70 14.65 24.61
CA LEU A 80 12.46 13.39 24.57
C LEU A 80 13.96 13.61 24.74
N ALA A 81 14.52 14.69 24.17
CA ALA A 81 15.92 15.02 24.36
C ALA A 81 16.25 15.34 25.83
N VAL A 82 15.37 16.08 26.52
CA VAL A 82 15.49 16.33 27.97
C VAL A 82 15.38 15.01 28.74
N GLY A 83 14.42 14.15 28.39
CA GLY A 83 14.28 12.82 28.99
C GLY A 83 15.54 11.97 28.86
N ALA A 84 16.19 11.97 27.69
CA ALA A 84 17.43 11.21 27.46
C ALA A 84 18.62 11.71 28.30
N VAL A 85 18.66 13.01 28.62
CA VAL A 85 19.68 13.58 29.53
C VAL A 85 19.31 13.27 30.98
N ALA A 86 18.06 13.54 31.37
CA ALA A 86 17.58 13.36 32.73
C ALA A 86 17.68 11.89 33.17
N ALA A 87 17.26 10.94 32.33
CA ALA A 87 17.37 9.52 32.63
C ALA A 87 18.82 9.09 32.85
N GLY A 88 19.77 9.58 32.04
CA GLY A 88 21.19 9.29 32.25
C GLY A 88 21.72 9.85 33.57
N TRP A 89 21.25 11.04 33.96
CA TRP A 89 21.66 11.64 35.22
C TRP A 89 21.00 10.98 36.44
N LEU A 90 19.76 10.49 36.31
CA LEU A 90 19.09 9.68 37.33
C LEU A 90 19.81 8.36 37.57
N SER A 91 20.22 7.67 36.50
CA SER A 91 21.05 6.46 36.61
C SER A 91 22.40 6.75 37.26
N ALA A 92 23.03 7.90 36.95
CA ALA A 92 24.27 8.32 37.59
C ALA A 92 24.16 8.52 39.11
N PHE A 93 22.97 8.92 39.59
CA PHE A 93 22.67 9.08 41.02
C PHE A 93 22.21 7.79 41.71
N GLY A 94 22.35 6.64 41.03
CA GLY A 94 22.04 5.35 41.62
C GLY A 94 20.58 4.93 41.46
N ILE A 95 19.77 5.63 40.67
CA ILE A 95 18.43 5.15 40.29
C ILE A 95 18.59 4.32 39.00
N HIS A 96 19.01 3.07 39.16
CA HIS A 96 19.29 2.12 38.07
C HIS A 96 18.37 0.89 38.08
N ASP A 97 17.35 0.89 38.93
CA ASP A 97 16.37 -0.19 39.11
C ASP A 97 15.34 -0.30 37.96
N PHE A 98 15.53 0.43 36.85
CA PHE A 98 14.61 0.34 35.73
C PHE A 98 14.44 -1.09 35.18
N PRO A 99 15.51 -1.92 35.06
CA PRO A 99 15.38 -3.31 34.69
C PRO A 99 14.52 -4.12 35.67
N THR A 100 14.60 -3.85 36.98
CA THR A 100 13.75 -4.52 37.98
C THR A 100 12.31 -4.00 37.96
N TRP A 101 12.05 -2.80 37.45
CA TRP A 101 10.68 -2.31 37.26
C TRP A 101 9.99 -2.90 36.02
N VAL A 102 10.76 -3.35 35.02
CA VAL A 102 10.24 -3.79 33.71
C VAL A 102 10.48 -5.28 33.43
N HIS A 103 11.20 -6.00 34.30
CA HIS A 103 11.33 -7.45 34.15
C HIS A 103 9.97 -8.14 34.33
N PHE A 104 9.70 -9.11 33.46
CA PHE A 104 8.54 -9.99 33.57
C PHE A 104 9.03 -11.39 33.93
N ASP A 105 8.79 -11.81 35.17
CA ASP A 105 9.10 -13.17 35.59
C ASP A 105 8.08 -14.14 35.00
N VAL A 106 8.51 -14.96 34.04
CA VAL A 106 7.70 -16.06 33.51
C VAL A 106 8.02 -17.31 34.32
N ALA A 107 7.14 -17.63 35.26
CA ALA A 107 7.28 -18.78 36.15
C ALA A 107 7.56 -20.07 35.36
N GLY A 108 8.75 -20.65 35.58
CA GLY A 108 9.17 -21.94 34.99
C GLY A 108 10.03 -21.86 33.73
N VAL A 109 10.30 -20.67 33.17
CA VAL A 109 11.15 -20.50 31.96
C VAL A 109 12.46 -19.77 32.28
N THR A 110 12.41 -18.72 33.11
CA THR A 110 13.59 -17.93 33.49
C THR A 110 14.12 -18.37 34.85
N ARG A 111 15.14 -19.23 34.83
CA ARG A 111 15.90 -19.63 36.03
C ARG A 111 17.28 -18.96 36.10
N GLU A 112 17.47 -17.88 35.34
CA GLU A 112 18.62 -17.00 35.49
C GLU A 112 18.18 -15.75 36.25
N VAL A 113 18.58 -15.72 37.51
CA VAL A 113 18.57 -14.52 38.34
C VAL A 113 19.25 -13.43 37.54
N VAL A 114 18.51 -12.37 37.18
CA VAL A 114 19.12 -11.12 36.71
C VAL A 114 20.00 -10.64 37.85
N HIS A 115 21.27 -10.99 37.81
CA HIS A 115 22.22 -10.54 38.79
C HIS A 115 22.40 -9.05 38.55
N GLU A 116 21.94 -8.23 39.49
CA GLU A 116 22.31 -6.82 39.56
C GLU A 116 23.82 -6.75 39.66
N TYR A 117 24.43 -6.44 38.53
CA TYR A 117 25.86 -6.34 38.45
C TYR A 117 26.23 -4.90 38.79
N ALA A 118 26.81 -4.73 39.98
CA ALA A 118 27.34 -3.44 40.42
C ALA A 118 28.23 -2.83 39.32
N PHE A 119 28.00 -1.53 39.06
CA PHE A 119 28.69 -0.73 38.07
C PHE A 119 30.19 -1.03 38.07
N SER A 120 30.70 -1.46 36.91
CA SER A 120 32.12 -1.81 36.79
C SER A 120 32.86 -0.69 36.08
N LEU A 121 33.62 0.08 36.86
CA LEU A 121 34.44 1.17 36.34
C LEU A 121 35.39 0.73 35.19
N PRO A 122 36.02 -0.47 35.23
CA PRO A 122 36.87 -0.92 34.12
C PRO A 122 36.12 -1.11 32.81
N LEU A 123 34.97 -1.77 32.81
CA LEU A 123 34.20 -2.00 31.58
C LEU A 123 33.60 -0.71 31.04
N ALA A 124 33.09 0.14 31.93
CA ALA A 124 32.52 1.42 31.58
C ALA A 124 33.55 2.35 30.92
N THR A 125 34.78 2.39 31.44
CA THR A 125 35.88 3.17 30.84
C THR A 125 36.32 2.60 29.50
N ILE A 126 36.40 1.28 29.35
CA ILE A 126 36.72 0.62 28.08
C ILE A 126 35.63 0.93 27.04
N SER A 127 34.35 0.75 27.40
CA SER A 127 33.20 1.01 26.53
C SER A 127 33.16 2.48 26.08
N LEU A 128 33.37 3.42 27.01
CA LEU A 128 33.45 4.84 26.70
C LEU A 128 34.64 5.17 25.80
N ALA A 129 35.82 4.61 26.07
CA ALA A 129 37.00 4.80 25.23
C ALA A 129 36.74 4.28 23.81
N VAL A 130 36.14 3.10 23.67
CA VAL A 130 35.78 2.51 22.38
C VAL A 130 34.77 3.38 21.62
N ALA A 131 33.75 3.91 22.31
CA ALA A 131 32.80 4.85 21.71
C ALA A 131 33.51 6.13 21.24
N LEU A 132 34.39 6.71 22.06
CA LEU A 132 35.17 7.91 21.71
C LEU A 132 36.12 7.66 20.53
N ILE A 133 36.74 6.48 20.44
CA ILE A 133 37.55 6.08 19.28
C ILE A 133 36.66 5.99 18.04
N GLY A 134 35.44 5.44 18.15
CA GLY A 134 34.47 5.42 17.05
C GLY A 134 34.08 6.81 16.57
N VAL A 135 33.77 7.73 17.50
CA VAL A 135 33.53 9.15 17.18
C VAL A 135 34.77 9.77 16.54
N GLY A 136 35.97 9.54 17.08
CA GLY A 136 37.23 10.07 16.58
C GLY A 136 37.57 9.60 15.17
N VAL A 137 37.33 8.32 14.85
CA VAL A 137 37.50 7.76 13.50
C VAL A 137 36.50 8.39 12.54
N GLY A 138 35.22 8.50 12.93
CA GLY A 138 34.20 9.17 12.13
C GLY A 138 34.55 10.65 11.88
N TYR A 139 34.96 11.36 12.93
CA TYR A 139 35.37 12.76 12.86
C TYR A 139 36.59 12.95 11.96
N GLY A 140 37.63 12.11 12.12
CA GLY A 140 38.84 12.17 11.31
C GLY A 140 38.58 11.90 9.82
N TYR A 141 37.68 10.96 9.52
CA TYR A 141 37.30 10.65 8.15
C TYR A 141 36.49 11.79 7.50
N TYR A 142 35.44 12.26 8.17
CA TYR A 142 34.46 13.18 7.59
C TYR A 142 34.79 14.66 7.79
N PHE A 143 35.09 15.09 9.02
CA PHE A 143 35.37 16.50 9.32
C PHE A 143 36.81 16.89 8.97
N ALA A 144 37.78 16.04 9.30
CA ALA A 144 39.19 16.34 9.05
C ALA A 144 39.67 15.93 7.65
N ASN A 145 38.83 15.24 6.87
CA ASN A 145 39.13 14.73 5.53
C ASN A 145 40.42 13.86 5.48
N LYS A 146 40.78 13.21 6.59
CA LYS A 146 42.00 12.38 6.73
C LYS A 146 41.77 10.90 6.40
N GLY A 147 40.58 10.57 5.90
CA GLY A 147 40.20 9.20 5.55
C GLY A 147 40.94 8.65 4.34
N PRO A 148 41.07 7.31 4.23
CA PRO A 148 41.60 6.68 3.01
C PRO A 148 40.55 6.73 1.89
N HIS A 149 40.52 7.86 1.18
CA HIS A 149 39.60 8.08 0.07
C HIS A 149 39.95 7.19 -1.13
N GLY A 150 38.93 6.57 -1.73
CA GLY A 150 39.09 5.79 -2.97
C GLY A 150 39.67 4.38 -2.81
N LEU A 151 39.75 3.81 -1.61
CA LEU A 151 40.15 2.40 -1.39
C LEU A 151 39.36 1.42 -2.26
N THR A 152 38.05 1.63 -2.38
CA THR A 152 37.14 0.82 -3.21
C THR A 152 37.39 0.98 -4.71
N LYS A 153 38.01 2.08 -5.14
CA LYS A 153 38.45 2.26 -6.53
C LYS A 153 39.76 1.51 -6.80
N ARG A 154 40.66 1.46 -5.82
CA ARG A 154 42.01 0.88 -5.94
C ARG A 154 42.06 -0.63 -5.73
N ASN A 155 41.24 -1.19 -4.83
CA ASN A 155 41.26 -2.62 -4.49
C ASN A 155 39.90 -3.29 -4.80
N GLY A 156 39.93 -4.36 -5.60
CA GLY A 156 38.75 -5.15 -5.95
C GLY A 156 38.08 -5.83 -4.76
N LEU A 157 38.86 -6.29 -3.76
CA LEU A 157 38.30 -6.89 -2.54
C LEU A 157 37.57 -5.86 -1.69
N ALA A 158 38.14 -4.66 -1.54
CA ALA A 158 37.48 -3.56 -0.81
C ALA A 158 36.19 -3.13 -1.53
N ARG A 159 36.17 -3.15 -2.87
CA ARG A 159 34.96 -2.89 -3.65
C ARG A 159 33.90 -3.97 -3.44
N ALA A 160 34.29 -5.24 -3.47
CA ALA A 160 33.38 -6.36 -3.25
C ALA A 160 32.78 -6.32 -1.84
N GLY A 161 33.60 -6.06 -0.82
CA GLY A 161 33.14 -5.90 0.56
C GLY A 161 32.21 -4.69 0.73
N TYR A 162 32.54 -3.55 0.13
CA TYR A 162 31.65 -2.38 0.13
C TYR A 162 30.30 -2.68 -0.55
N HIS A 163 30.32 -3.28 -1.75
CA HIS A 163 29.12 -3.64 -2.48
C HIS A 163 28.25 -4.64 -1.72
N PHE A 164 28.86 -5.60 -1.02
CA PHE A 164 28.15 -6.57 -0.18
C PHE A 164 27.41 -5.90 0.99
N LEU A 165 28.04 -4.93 1.65
CA LEU A 165 27.43 -4.16 2.73
C LEU A 165 26.37 -3.17 2.22
N GLU A 166 26.63 -2.52 1.08
CA GLU A 166 25.70 -1.60 0.41
C GLU A 166 24.40 -2.30 -0.03
N GLU A 167 24.53 -3.53 -0.54
CA GLU A 167 23.40 -4.41 -0.90
C GLU A 167 22.78 -5.13 0.30
N LYS A 168 23.05 -4.65 1.53
CA LYS A 168 22.51 -5.21 2.79
C LYS A 168 22.66 -6.74 2.87
N TYR A 169 23.87 -7.24 2.61
CA TYR A 169 24.18 -8.67 2.63
C TYR A 169 23.40 -9.48 1.58
N PHE A 170 22.83 -8.84 0.55
CA PHE A 170 21.95 -9.43 -0.46
C PHE A 170 20.66 -10.05 0.10
N LEU A 171 20.34 -9.83 1.37
CA LEU A 171 19.16 -10.41 2.01
C LEU A 171 17.87 -9.93 1.33
N ASP A 172 17.78 -8.65 0.97
CA ASP A 172 16.65 -8.09 0.24
C ASP A 172 16.45 -8.80 -1.11
N LYS A 173 17.54 -9.07 -1.85
CA LYS A 173 17.47 -9.77 -3.15
C LYS A 173 17.06 -11.22 -2.99
N ILE A 174 17.59 -11.92 -2.00
CA ILE A 174 17.21 -13.31 -1.70
C ILE A 174 15.74 -13.37 -1.30
N TYR A 175 15.29 -12.46 -0.44
CA TYR A 175 13.93 -12.42 0.03
C TYR A 175 12.95 -12.07 -1.10
N ILE A 176 13.19 -10.97 -1.82
CA ILE A 176 12.30 -10.49 -2.88
C ILE A 176 12.34 -11.41 -4.09
N ASN A 177 13.52 -11.72 -4.63
CA ASN A 177 13.62 -12.51 -5.86
C ASN A 177 13.53 -14.01 -5.60
N GLY A 178 14.08 -14.49 -4.49
CA GLY A 178 14.09 -15.91 -4.16
C GLY A 178 12.78 -16.37 -3.54
N ILE A 179 12.26 -15.67 -2.53
CA ILE A 179 11.07 -16.12 -1.78
C ILE A 179 9.80 -15.51 -2.37
N ILE A 180 9.68 -14.17 -2.35
CA ILE A 180 8.45 -13.49 -2.73
C ILE A 180 8.09 -13.79 -4.19
N ARG A 181 8.97 -13.49 -5.13
CA ARG A 181 8.66 -13.63 -6.56
C ARG A 181 8.36 -15.07 -6.96
N THR A 182 9.09 -16.04 -6.41
CA THR A 182 8.87 -17.47 -6.68
C THR A 182 7.48 -17.92 -6.24
N ILE A 183 6.94 -17.36 -5.16
CA ILE A 183 5.59 -17.69 -4.67
C ILE A 183 4.53 -16.83 -5.37
N GLN A 184 4.75 -15.52 -5.47
CA GLN A 184 3.79 -14.55 -5.98
C GLN A 184 3.51 -14.74 -7.48
N TYR A 185 4.53 -14.94 -8.32
CA TYR A 185 4.32 -15.05 -9.77
C TYR A 185 3.42 -16.21 -10.20
N PRO A 186 3.61 -17.46 -9.73
CA PRO A 186 2.73 -18.55 -10.13
C PRO A 186 1.30 -18.35 -9.62
N ILE A 187 1.12 -17.83 -8.40
CA ILE A 187 -0.22 -17.52 -7.87
C ILE A 187 -0.88 -16.42 -8.70
N ALA A 188 -0.17 -15.32 -8.96
CA ALA A 188 -0.69 -14.22 -9.77
C ALA A 188 -1.03 -14.67 -11.20
N ARG A 189 -0.20 -15.53 -11.80
CA ARG A 189 -0.49 -16.12 -13.12
C ARG A 189 -1.72 -17.02 -13.08
N GLY A 190 -1.90 -17.80 -12.02
CA GLY A 190 -3.09 -18.62 -11.80
C GLY A 190 -4.36 -17.78 -11.65
N MET A 191 -4.30 -16.71 -10.85
CA MET A 191 -5.42 -15.77 -10.69
C MET A 191 -5.76 -15.06 -11.99
N TYR A 192 -4.76 -14.61 -12.73
CA TYR A 192 -4.96 -13.96 -14.03
C TYR A 192 -5.58 -14.91 -15.05
N TRP A 193 -5.13 -16.18 -15.09
CA TRP A 193 -5.75 -17.19 -15.94
C TRP A 193 -7.21 -17.43 -15.55
N PHE A 194 -7.51 -17.53 -14.25
CA PHE A 194 -8.87 -17.72 -13.74
C PHE A 194 -9.80 -16.56 -14.14
N ASP A 195 -9.34 -15.33 -13.97
CA ASP A 195 -10.09 -14.13 -14.38
C ASP A 195 -10.47 -14.17 -15.86
N GLN A 196 -9.48 -14.41 -16.74
CA GLN A 196 -9.69 -14.42 -18.19
C GLN A 196 -10.50 -15.59 -18.72
N HIS A 197 -10.39 -16.77 -18.09
CA HIS A 197 -11.04 -17.98 -18.62
C HIS A 197 -12.39 -18.25 -17.97
N ILE A 198 -12.49 -18.00 -16.66
CA ILE A 198 -13.68 -18.32 -15.89
C ILE A 198 -14.58 -17.11 -15.78
N ILE A 199 -14.07 -15.97 -15.29
CA ILE A 199 -14.89 -14.77 -15.06
C ILE A 199 -15.32 -14.16 -16.40
N ASP A 200 -14.36 -13.85 -17.27
CA ASP A 200 -14.66 -13.30 -18.59
C ASP A 200 -15.42 -14.31 -19.46
N GLY A 201 -15.10 -15.60 -19.35
CA GLY A 201 -15.85 -16.66 -20.02
C GLY A 201 -17.33 -16.66 -19.65
N PHE A 202 -17.63 -16.54 -18.35
CA PHE A 202 -18.99 -16.45 -17.85
C PHE A 202 -19.71 -15.18 -18.33
N VAL A 203 -19.07 -14.01 -18.20
CA VAL A 203 -19.64 -12.73 -18.61
C VAL A 203 -19.92 -12.71 -20.12
N ASN A 204 -18.99 -13.19 -20.93
CA ASN A 204 -19.17 -13.32 -22.38
C ASN A 204 -20.28 -14.31 -22.73
N GLY A 205 -20.42 -15.40 -21.97
CA GLY A 205 -21.52 -16.34 -22.10
C GLY A 205 -22.89 -15.67 -21.86
N VAL A 206 -23.02 -14.90 -20.78
CA VAL A 206 -24.23 -14.12 -20.48
C VAL A 206 -24.51 -13.11 -21.60
N ALA A 207 -23.49 -12.39 -22.07
CA ALA A 207 -23.63 -11.44 -23.16
C ALA A 207 -24.08 -12.11 -24.47
N PHE A 208 -23.55 -13.30 -24.79
CA PHE A 208 -23.96 -14.07 -25.96
C PHE A 208 -25.43 -14.47 -25.89
N VAL A 209 -25.88 -15.01 -24.74
CA VAL A 209 -27.28 -15.39 -24.54
C VAL A 209 -28.20 -14.17 -24.64
N SER A 210 -27.84 -13.07 -23.98
CA SER A 210 -28.62 -11.82 -24.03
C SER A 210 -28.79 -11.30 -25.46
N ARG A 211 -27.71 -11.27 -26.26
CA ARG A 211 -27.77 -10.87 -27.68
C ARG A 211 -28.63 -11.82 -28.51
N LYS A 212 -28.57 -13.13 -28.26
CA LYS A 212 -29.40 -14.12 -28.94
C LYS A 212 -30.90 -13.93 -28.64
N VAL A 213 -31.24 -13.71 -27.37
CA VAL A 213 -32.62 -13.44 -26.96
C VAL A 213 -33.12 -12.13 -27.56
N SER A 214 -32.31 -11.06 -27.49
CA SER A 214 -32.65 -9.77 -28.08
C SER A 214 -32.88 -9.86 -29.59
N GLY A 215 -32.02 -10.59 -30.31
CA GLY A 215 -32.19 -10.83 -31.74
C GLY A 215 -33.48 -11.60 -32.05
N PHE A 216 -33.80 -12.64 -31.27
CA PHE A 216 -35.06 -13.36 -31.43
C PHE A 216 -36.28 -12.47 -31.21
N VAL A 217 -36.27 -11.65 -30.15
CA VAL A 217 -37.37 -10.72 -29.87
C VAL A 217 -37.55 -9.73 -31.03
N TYR A 218 -36.47 -9.14 -31.52
CA TYR A 218 -36.52 -8.20 -32.63
C TYR A 218 -36.98 -8.87 -33.94
N ASP A 219 -36.31 -9.95 -34.37
CA ASP A 219 -36.57 -10.57 -35.67
C ASP A 219 -37.92 -11.30 -35.73
N VAL A 220 -38.41 -11.83 -34.61
CA VAL A 220 -39.64 -12.63 -34.57
C VAL A 220 -40.80 -11.85 -33.98
N ILE A 221 -40.66 -11.32 -32.77
CA ILE A 221 -41.79 -10.66 -32.10
C ILE A 221 -42.06 -9.31 -32.76
N ASP A 222 -41.05 -8.46 -32.89
CA ASP A 222 -41.24 -7.12 -33.43
C ASP A 222 -41.54 -7.17 -34.94
N GLN A 223 -40.57 -7.64 -35.74
CA GLN A 223 -40.65 -7.58 -37.20
C GLN A 223 -41.72 -8.49 -37.84
N LYS A 224 -42.00 -9.68 -37.28
CA LYS A 224 -42.97 -10.61 -37.88
C LYS A 224 -44.34 -10.53 -37.24
N VAL A 225 -44.43 -10.39 -35.92
CA VAL A 225 -45.72 -10.42 -35.22
C VAL A 225 -46.32 -9.03 -35.11
N VAL A 226 -45.59 -8.08 -34.52
CA VAL A 226 -46.12 -6.72 -34.29
C VAL A 226 -46.26 -5.97 -35.61
N ASP A 227 -45.18 -5.81 -36.37
CA ASP A 227 -45.21 -5.11 -37.65
C ASP A 227 -46.10 -5.85 -38.66
N GLY A 228 -46.07 -7.19 -38.65
CA GLY A 228 -46.95 -8.00 -39.48
C GLY A 228 -48.43 -7.76 -39.19
N ALA A 229 -48.83 -7.67 -37.92
CA ALA A 229 -50.20 -7.37 -37.53
C ALA A 229 -50.62 -5.95 -37.93
N VAL A 230 -49.75 -4.96 -37.70
CA VAL A 230 -50.03 -3.55 -38.04
C VAL A 230 -50.13 -3.36 -39.56
N ASN A 231 -49.18 -3.91 -40.32
CA ASN A 231 -49.20 -3.86 -41.79
C ASN A 231 -50.40 -4.62 -42.36
N GLY A 232 -50.78 -5.76 -41.76
CA GLY A 232 -51.99 -6.50 -42.14
C GLY A 232 -53.28 -5.70 -41.90
N ALA A 233 -53.36 -4.99 -40.78
CA ALA A 233 -54.49 -4.10 -40.51
C ALA A 233 -54.52 -2.92 -41.50
N GLY A 234 -53.37 -2.33 -41.83
CA GLY A 234 -53.26 -1.29 -42.85
C GLY A 234 -53.71 -1.78 -44.23
N PHE A 235 -53.22 -2.95 -44.65
CA PHE A 235 -53.58 -3.57 -45.93
C PHE A 235 -55.09 -3.85 -46.04
N THR A 236 -55.72 -4.39 -44.99
CA THR A 236 -57.17 -4.66 -44.98
C THR A 236 -58.01 -3.38 -45.03
N ALA A 237 -57.58 -2.32 -44.35
CA ALA A 237 -58.23 -1.02 -44.43
C ALA A 237 -58.11 -0.40 -45.84
N GLU A 238 -56.93 -0.48 -46.46
CA GLU A 238 -56.69 0.03 -47.82
C GLU A 238 -57.51 -0.73 -48.86
N GLU A 239 -57.54 -2.07 -48.81
CA GLU A 239 -58.39 -2.87 -49.70
C GLU A 239 -59.88 -2.53 -49.52
N SER A 240 -60.35 -2.41 -48.28
CA SER A 240 -61.74 -2.05 -47.99
C SER A 240 -62.10 -0.67 -48.56
N GLY A 241 -61.22 0.32 -48.40
CA GLY A 241 -61.39 1.66 -48.99
C GLY A 241 -61.35 1.63 -50.52
N GLY A 242 -60.46 0.83 -51.10
CA GLY A 242 -60.35 0.61 -52.54
C GLY A 242 -61.62 -0.01 -53.15
N LEU A 243 -62.23 -0.97 -52.45
CA LEU A 243 -63.51 -1.56 -52.83
C LEU A 243 -64.66 -0.54 -52.73
N LEU A 244 -64.74 0.21 -51.62
CA LEU A 244 -65.76 1.24 -51.41
C LEU A 244 -65.67 2.38 -52.45
N ARG A 245 -64.47 2.67 -52.97
CA ARG A 245 -64.28 3.67 -54.04
C ARG A 245 -65.08 3.36 -55.29
N TYR A 246 -65.29 2.08 -55.63
CA TYR A 246 -66.08 1.70 -56.80
C TYR A 246 -67.59 1.96 -56.64
N ILE A 247 -68.08 2.20 -55.42
CA ILE A 247 -69.49 2.59 -55.18
C ILE A 247 -69.77 4.01 -55.69
N GLN A 248 -68.77 4.90 -55.66
CA GLN A 248 -68.88 6.26 -56.19
C GLN A 248 -68.47 6.31 -57.67
N THR A 249 -69.44 6.16 -58.55
CA THR A 249 -69.24 6.03 -60.00
C THR A 249 -69.17 7.37 -60.76
N GLY A 250 -69.45 8.49 -60.10
CA GLY A 250 -69.51 9.82 -60.72
C GLY A 250 -70.73 10.05 -61.62
N ARG A 251 -71.66 9.08 -61.73
CA ARG A 251 -72.89 9.21 -62.54
C ARG A 251 -74.05 9.72 -61.68
N VAL A 252 -74.46 10.98 -61.88
CA VAL A 252 -75.53 11.65 -61.11
C VAL A 252 -76.84 10.85 -61.03
N GLN A 253 -77.18 10.12 -62.10
CA GLN A 253 -78.37 9.26 -62.17
C GLN A 253 -78.35 8.11 -61.15
N GLN A 254 -77.17 7.52 -60.89
CA GLN A 254 -77.03 6.44 -59.90
C GLN A 254 -77.18 6.96 -58.47
N TYR A 255 -76.66 8.15 -58.17
CA TYR A 255 -76.89 8.79 -56.86
C TYR A 255 -78.36 9.13 -56.63
N ALA A 256 -79.05 9.65 -57.65
CA ALA A 256 -80.48 9.90 -57.57
C ALA A 256 -81.28 8.60 -57.32
N ALA A 257 -80.98 7.53 -58.05
CA ALA A 257 -81.63 6.23 -57.87
C ALA A 257 -81.43 5.67 -56.44
N VAL A 258 -80.21 5.77 -55.89
CA VAL A 258 -79.92 5.35 -54.50
C VAL A 258 -80.68 6.20 -53.49
N LEU A 259 -80.71 7.53 -53.65
CA LEU A 259 -81.46 8.44 -52.78
C LEU A 259 -82.97 8.17 -52.78
N PHE A 260 -83.57 8.02 -53.97
CA PHE A 260 -84.99 7.68 -54.08
C PHE A 260 -85.31 6.29 -53.52
N GLY A 261 -84.44 5.30 -53.76
CA GLY A 261 -84.57 3.96 -53.17
C GLY A 261 -84.45 3.98 -51.63
N ALA A 262 -83.49 4.74 -51.09
CA ALA A 262 -83.30 4.90 -49.66
C ALA A 262 -84.50 5.60 -49.01
N ALA A 263 -85.02 6.68 -49.61
CA ALA A 263 -86.21 7.39 -49.12
C ALA A 263 -87.47 6.51 -49.16
N ALA A 264 -87.66 5.72 -50.23
CA ALA A 264 -88.77 4.77 -50.33
C ALA A 264 -88.68 3.67 -49.26
N MET A 265 -87.48 3.13 -49.02
CA MET A 265 -87.23 2.13 -47.99
C MET A 265 -87.43 2.70 -46.57
N PHE A 266 -86.93 3.91 -46.31
CA PHE A 266 -87.17 4.61 -45.04
C PHE A 266 -88.65 4.83 -44.80
N GLY A 267 -89.38 5.29 -45.83
CA GLY A 267 -90.84 5.44 -45.78
C GLY A 267 -91.54 4.12 -45.49
N LEU A 268 -91.15 3.03 -46.14
CA LEU A 268 -91.69 1.70 -45.88
C LEU A 268 -91.45 1.24 -44.44
N ILE A 269 -90.22 1.41 -43.92
CA ILE A 269 -89.87 1.08 -42.54
C ILE A 269 -90.69 1.92 -41.55
N LEU A 270 -90.85 3.22 -41.81
CA LEU A 270 -91.65 4.11 -40.96
C LEU A 270 -93.11 3.70 -40.94
N VAL A 271 -93.69 3.36 -42.09
CA VAL A 271 -95.06 2.85 -42.19
C VAL A 271 -95.22 1.53 -41.43
N LEU A 272 -94.24 0.61 -41.55
CA LEU A 272 -94.27 -0.68 -40.84
C LEU A 272 -94.00 -0.59 -39.34
N THR A 273 -93.36 0.49 -38.87
CA THR A 273 -93.05 0.68 -37.44
C THR A 273 -94.02 1.62 -36.72
N THR A 274 -94.81 2.41 -37.46
CA THR A 274 -95.86 3.30 -36.92
C THR A 274 -97.29 2.78 -37.11
N ALA A 275 -97.46 1.65 -37.82
CA ALA A 275 -98.66 0.84 -37.86
C ALA A 275 -98.58 -0.30 -36.83
#